data_AF-A0A1H6L329-F1
#
_entry.id   AF-A0A1H6L329-F1
#
_cell.length_a   1.000
_cell.length_b   1.000
_cell.length_c   1.000
_cell.angle_alpha   90.00
_cell.angle_beta   90.00
_cell.angle_gamma   90.00
#
_symmetry.space_group_name_H-M   'P 1'
#
loop_
_entity.id
_entity.type
_entity.pdbx_description
1 polymer ?
#
loop_
_entity_poly.entity_id
_entity_poly.type
_entity_poly.pdbx_seq_one_letter_code
_entity_poly.pdbx_strand_id
1 'polypeptide(L)' 'MSTDPDQIRARIAELLADLPDPGPDGANLDGLADADIEVIAARLEEAHDVLVQALESVEKG' A
#
# COMPACT_ATOMS: atom_id res chain seq x y z
N MET A 1 10.93 -13.17 -8.93
CA MET A 1 9.98 -12.55 -7.99
C MET A 1 9.28 -13.67 -7.26
N SER A 2 9.20 -13.59 -5.93
CA SER A 2 8.49 -14.60 -5.12
C SER A 2 6.99 -14.31 -5.20
N THR A 3 6.18 -15.30 -5.56
CA THR A 3 4.71 -15.23 -5.51
C THR A 3 4.15 -15.64 -4.15
N ASP A 4 5.03 -15.83 -3.17
CA ASP A 4 4.67 -16.18 -1.80
C ASP A 4 3.76 -15.10 -1.17
N PRO A 5 2.51 -15.44 -0.83
CA PRO A 5 1.56 -14.49 -0.27
C PRO A 5 2.04 -13.83 1.03
N ASP A 6 2.81 -14.52 1.87
CA ASP A 6 3.31 -13.96 3.12
C ASP A 6 4.42 -12.93 2.88
N GLN A 7 5.30 -13.18 1.91
CA GLN A 7 6.33 -12.20 1.52
C GLN A 7 5.71 -10.95 0.88
N ILE A 8 4.69 -11.11 0.04
CA ILE A 8 3.96 -10.00 -0.57
C ILE A 8 3.26 -9.17 0.52
N ARG A 9 2.57 -9.82 1.45
CA ARG A 9 1.94 -9.15 2.59
C ARG A 9 2.94 -8.38 3.45
N ALA A 10 4.10 -8.97 3.75
CA ALA A 10 5.15 -8.31 4.53
C ALA A 10 5.68 -7.05 3.81
N ARG A 11 5.89 -7.13 2.49
CA ARG A 11 6.35 -5.99 1.69
C ARG A 11 5.32 -4.86 1.65
N ILE A 12 4.05 -5.18 1.47
CA ILE A 12 2.98 -4.18 1.51
C ILE A 12 2.88 -3.55 2.89
N ALA A 13 2.95 -4.34 3.97
CA ALA A 13 2.93 -3.82 5.33
C ALA A 13 4.09 -2.83 5.58
N GLU A 14 5.28 -3.10 5.05
CA GLU A 14 6.42 -2.18 5.11
C GLU A 14 6.15 -0.87 4.35
N LEU A 15 5.59 -0.95 3.13
CA LEU A 15 5.26 0.24 2.33
C LEU A 15 4.21 1.14 3.00
N LEU A 16 3.25 0.52 3.69
CA LEU A 16 2.15 1.22 4.34
C LEU A 16 2.44 1.61 5.79
N ALA A 17 3.58 1.21 6.36
CA ALA A 17 3.91 1.44 7.78
C ALA A 17 4.02 2.93 8.14
N ASP A 18 4.41 3.76 7.18
CA ASP A 18 4.58 5.20 7.37
C ASP A 18 3.28 5.99 7.12
N LEU A 19 2.19 5.33 6.71
CA LEU A 19 0.92 6.01 6.47
C LEU A 19 0.24 6.38 7.80
N PRO A 20 -0.41 7.55 7.88
CA PRO A 20 -1.19 7.91 9.04
C PRO A 20 -2.34 6.93 9.22
N ASP A 21 -2.59 6.53 10.47
CA ASP A 21 -3.75 5.70 10.81
C ASP A 21 -5.03 6.52 10.57
N PRO A 22 -5.94 6.08 9.67
CA PRO A 22 -7.16 6.80 9.39
C PRO A 22 -8.13 6.84 10.57
N GLY A 23 -8.00 5.92 11.53
CA GLY A 23 -8.97 5.78 12.62
C GLY A 23 -10.37 5.39 12.14
N PRO A 24 -11.37 5.36 13.03
CA PRO A 24 -12.75 5.06 12.67
C PRO A 24 -13.29 6.13 11.69
N ASP A 25 -13.86 5.68 10.58
CA ASP A 25 -14.47 6.51 9.53
C ASP A 25 -13.54 7.61 8.96
N GLY A 26 -12.21 7.46 9.09
CA GLY A 26 -11.24 8.44 8.58
C GLY A 26 -11.05 9.67 9.46
N ALA A 27 -11.58 9.69 10.69
CA ALA A 27 -11.57 10.85 11.58
C ALA A 27 -10.16 11.39 11.89
N ASN A 28 -9.12 10.55 11.79
CA ASN A 28 -7.74 10.97 12.04
C ASN A 28 -7.04 11.56 10.80
N LEU A 29 -7.70 11.53 9.63
CA LEU A 29 -7.21 12.15 8.40
C LEU A 29 -7.65 13.62 8.27
N ASP A 30 -8.50 14.10 9.18
CA ASP A 30 -8.94 15.48 9.21
C ASP A 30 -7.75 16.43 9.47
N GLY A 31 -7.54 17.38 8.56
CA GLY A 31 -6.47 18.38 8.66
C GLY A 31 -5.13 17.98 8.03
N LEU A 32 -5.07 16.87 7.30
CA LEU A 32 -3.94 16.58 6.41
C LEU A 32 -3.81 17.68 5.35
N ALA A 33 -2.57 18.08 5.04
CA ALA A 33 -2.32 18.98 3.94
C ALA A 33 -2.45 18.24 2.60
N ASP A 34 -2.77 18.95 1.51
CA ASP A 34 -2.84 18.35 0.16
C ASP A 34 -1.56 17.58 -0.19
N ALA A 35 -0.40 18.07 0.23
CA ALA A 35 0.89 17.39 0.03
C ALA A 35 0.98 16.04 0.77
N ASP A 36 0.38 15.91 1.96
CA ASP A 36 0.34 14.64 2.69
C ASP A 36 -0.57 13.64 1.97
N ILE A 37 -1.68 14.11 1.40
CA ILE A 37 -2.62 13.30 0.62
C ILE A 37 -1.93 12.74 -0.64
N GLU A 38 -1.14 13.55 -1.34
CA GLU A 38 -0.35 13.10 -2.50
C GLU A 38 0.67 12.02 -2.11
N VAL A 39 1.35 12.17 -0.98
CA VAL A 39 2.30 11.17 -0.47
C VAL A 39 1.58 9.86 -0.12
N ILE A 40 0.42 9.94 0.53
CA ILE A 40 -0.41 8.76 0.84
C ILE A 40 -0.84 8.07 -0.45
N ALA A 41 -1.32 8.83 -1.44
CA ALA A 41 -1.75 8.28 -2.72
C ALA A 41 -0.62 7.54 -3.44
N ALA A 42 0.57 8.14 -3.52
CA ALA A 42 1.74 7.51 -4.15
C ALA A 42 2.15 6.19 -3.47
N ARG A 43 2.05 6.11 -2.14
CA ARG A 43 2.37 4.87 -1.41
C ARG A 43 1.30 3.78 -1.56
N LEU A 44 0.02 4.17 -1.63
CA LEU A 44 -1.05 3.23 -1.95
C LEU A 44 -0.91 2.67 -3.37
N GLU A 45 -0.51 3.52 -4.33
CA GLU A 45 -0.22 3.09 -5.70
C GLU A 45 0.95 2.10 -5.76
N GLU A 46 2.07 2.39 -5.07
CA GLU A 46 3.21 1.46 -4.99
C GLU A 46 2.81 0.10 -4.39
N ALA A 47 2.02 0.10 -3.32
CA ALA A 47 1.52 -1.14 -2.73
C ALA A 47 0.60 -1.92 -3.69
N HIS A 48 -0.22 -1.21 -4.48
CA HIS A 48 -1.07 -1.82 -5.49
C HIS A 48 -0.25 -2.43 -6.64
N ASP A 49 0.80 -1.75 -7.10
CA ASP A 49 1.69 -2.27 -8.14
C ASP A 49 2.37 -3.58 -7.71
N VAL A 50 2.76 -3.69 -6.44
CA VAL A 50 3.28 -4.95 -5.88
C VAL A 50 2.24 -6.07 -5.99
N LEU A 51 0.97 -5.80 -5.70
CA LEU A 51 -0.12 -6.77 -5.85
C LEU A 51 -0.36 -7.16 -7.31
N VAL A 52 -0.36 -6.19 -8.23
CA VAL A 52 -0.53 -6.45 -9.67
C VAL A 52 0.61 -7.30 -10.21
N GLN A 53 1.86 -6.95 -9.88
CA GLN A 53 3.03 -7.73 -10.29
C GLN A 53 2.99 -9.16 -9.74
N ALA A 54 2.53 -9.33 -8.50
CA ALA A 54 2.33 -10.65 -7.91
C ALA A 54 1.28 -11.46 -8.66
N LEU A 55 0.14 -10.85 -8.99
CA LEU A 55 -0.93 -11.48 -9.76
C LEU A 55 -0.44 -11.91 -11.15
N GLU A 56 0.21 -11.01 -11.89
CA GLU A 56 0.78 -11.33 -13.20
C GLU A 56 1.83 -12.45 -13.12
N SER A 57 2.61 -12.50 -12.04
CA SER A 57 3.62 -13.54 -11.83
C SER A 57 2.98 -14.92 -11.58
N VAL A 58 1.79 -14.96 -10.97
CA VAL A 58 0.99 -16.19 -10.82
C VAL A 58 0.37 -16.61 -12.15
N GLU A 59 -0.11 -15.66 -12.97
CA GLU A 59 -0.69 -15.97 -14.28
C GLU A 59 0.34 -16.46 -15.32
N LYS A 60 1.60 -16.04 -15.18
CA LYS A 60 2.71 -16.41 -16.08
C LYS A 60 3.48 -17.67 -15.62
N GLY A 61 3.24 -18.17 -14.41
CA GLY A 61 3.89 -19.35 -13.81
C GLY A 61 3.06 -20.61 -13.93
#